data_AF-Q6Z2I7-F1
#
_entry.id   AF-Q6Z2I7-F1
#
_cell.length_a   1.000
_cell.length_b   1.000
_cell.length_c   1.000
_cell.angle_alpha   90.00
_cell.angle_beta   90.00
_cell.angle_gamma   90.00
#
_symmetry.space_group_name_H-M   'P 1'
#
loop_
_entity.id
_entity.type
_entity.pdbx_description
1 polymer ?
#
loop_
_entity_poly.entity_id
_entity_poly.type
_entity_poly.pdbx_seq_one_letter_code
_entity_poly.pdbx_strand_id
1 'polypeptide(L)'
;MAAAAAAGATPATARKALLTTTATLLSSSLARSRRSLSCSAAAASAAPRIAPQPPDLLRWVQREGGFVHPALRVVDHPEHGLGVSAAAAEGDIPPGDVLIALPGRLPLRLRRPAGAADAVLVQLADQVPEELWAMRLGLRLLQERAKSDSFWWPYIANLPETFTVPIFFPGEDIKNLQYAPLLHQVNKRCRFLLEFEKEVKHKLGTVPLEDHPFCGQDVNSSSLGWAMSAASTRAFRLHGEIPMLLPLIDMCNHSFNPNARIVQEGNVDSPDMSVKVVAETKIDQNAAVTLNYGCYPNDFFLLDYGFVITSNSYDQVELSYDGTLLDAASMAAGVSSPNFSAPAKWQQDILSQLNLYGEGAILKVSIGGPEIVDGRLLAALRVIIAADPDAVSGHDLKTLMSLKEKAPLGPAVEASALRTVLALCTFALQHFHTKIMEDEAILKGEPPLTTELAVQFRLQKKLLLLDVIQNLSRRIKMLALDKSTV
;
A
#
# COMPACT_ATOMS: atom_id res chain seq x y z
N MET A 1 -21.20 86.14 -23.47
CA MET A 1 -20.16 85.20 -23.00
C MET A 1 -20.82 83.86 -22.72
N ALA A 2 -20.18 82.78 -23.16
CA ALA A 2 -20.79 81.48 -23.37
C ALA A 2 -21.47 80.86 -22.13
N ALA A 3 -22.69 80.39 -22.38
CA ALA A 3 -23.31 79.13 -21.98
C ALA A 3 -23.20 78.63 -20.52
N ALA A 4 -24.37 78.48 -19.90
CA ALA A 4 -24.77 77.23 -19.25
C ALA A 4 -26.30 77.21 -19.06
N ALA A 5 -27.02 76.63 -20.01
CA ALA A 5 -28.42 76.25 -19.87
C ALA A 5 -28.47 74.84 -19.26
N ALA A 6 -29.02 74.71 -18.06
CA ALA A 6 -29.29 73.44 -17.40
C ALA A 6 -30.81 73.33 -17.22
N ALA A 7 -31.44 72.47 -18.01
CA ALA A 7 -32.86 72.17 -17.86
C ALA A 7 -33.13 70.68 -18.11
N GLY A 8 -33.70 70.03 -17.09
CA GLY A 8 -34.79 69.07 -17.26
C GLY A 8 -34.42 67.60 -17.44
N ALA A 9 -34.12 66.92 -16.33
CA ALA A 9 -34.25 65.48 -16.22
C ALA A 9 -35.73 65.11 -15.97
N THR A 10 -36.29 64.25 -16.82
CA THR A 10 -37.61 63.63 -16.65
C THR A 10 -37.49 62.21 -16.09
N PRO A 11 -38.15 61.86 -14.97
CA PRO A 11 -38.00 60.57 -14.31
C PRO A 11 -39.08 59.57 -14.77
N ALA A 12 -38.76 58.70 -15.73
CA ALA A 12 -39.62 57.54 -16.04
C ALA A 12 -38.85 56.24 -16.35
N THR A 13 -37.52 56.27 -16.48
CA THR A 13 -36.72 55.08 -16.84
C THR A 13 -36.03 54.38 -15.65
N ALA A 14 -36.08 54.93 -14.44
CA ALA A 14 -35.37 54.36 -13.29
C ALA A 14 -36.06 53.15 -12.62
N ARG A 15 -37.36 52.91 -12.84
CA ARG A 15 -38.09 51.83 -12.13
C ARG A 15 -37.98 50.44 -12.76
N LYS A 16 -37.59 50.31 -14.03
CA LYS A 16 -37.40 48.98 -14.66
C LYS A 16 -35.99 48.39 -14.46
N ALA A 17 -35.01 49.19 -14.10
CA ALA A 17 -33.64 48.69 -13.89
C ALA A 17 -33.44 48.02 -12.52
N LEU A 18 -34.22 48.38 -11.48
CA LEU A 18 -33.96 47.91 -10.12
C LEU A 18 -34.47 46.48 -9.83
N LEU A 19 -35.41 45.96 -10.63
CA LEU A 19 -35.97 44.61 -10.43
C LEU A 19 -35.13 43.52 -11.11
N THR A 20 -34.32 43.86 -12.12
CA THR A 20 -33.46 42.89 -12.81
C THR A 20 -32.11 42.68 -12.10
N THR A 21 -31.65 43.66 -11.30
CA THR A 21 -30.36 43.55 -10.59
C THR A 21 -30.44 42.70 -9.32
N THR A 22 -31.60 42.63 -8.67
CA THR A 22 -31.75 41.82 -7.44
C THR A 22 -31.85 40.31 -7.74
N ALA A 23 -32.39 39.91 -8.89
CA ALA A 23 -32.44 38.49 -9.27
C ALA A 23 -31.06 37.93 -9.71
N THR A 24 -30.18 38.76 -10.28
CA THR A 24 -28.85 38.33 -10.71
C THR A 24 -27.82 38.30 -9.56
N LEU A 25 -27.97 39.14 -8.53
CA LEU A 25 -27.07 39.11 -7.36
C LEU A 25 -27.36 37.94 -6.39
N LEU A 26 -28.57 37.36 -6.42
CA LEU A 26 -28.88 36.18 -5.60
C LEU A 26 -28.46 34.86 -6.27
N SER A 27 -28.18 34.83 -7.58
CA SER A 27 -27.71 33.62 -8.26
C SER A 27 -26.18 33.46 -8.24
N SER A 28 -25.41 34.52 -7.93
CA SER A 28 -23.94 34.44 -7.89
C SER A 28 -23.36 34.16 -6.49
N SER A 29 -24.14 34.25 -5.41
CA SER A 29 -23.66 33.96 -4.04
C SER A 29 -23.88 32.51 -3.58
N LEU A 30 -24.62 31.69 -4.35
CA LEU A 30 -24.84 30.27 -4.08
C LEU A 30 -23.98 29.34 -4.93
N ALA A 31 -22.94 29.86 -5.59
CA ALA A 31 -21.80 29.04 -5.96
C ALA A 31 -21.10 28.61 -4.67
N ARG A 32 -21.70 27.64 -3.95
CA ARG A 32 -21.06 26.89 -2.86
C ARG A 32 -19.65 26.61 -3.34
N SER A 33 -18.65 27.18 -2.67
CA SER A 33 -17.24 26.99 -3.00
C SER A 33 -16.99 25.48 -3.09
N ARG A 34 -16.94 24.96 -4.32
CA ARG A 34 -16.74 23.53 -4.57
C ARG A 34 -15.24 23.27 -4.40
N ARG A 35 -14.90 22.31 -3.55
CA ARG A 35 -13.50 21.94 -3.29
C ARG A 35 -12.99 21.08 -4.44
N SER A 36 -11.80 21.39 -4.96
CA SER A 36 -11.18 20.59 -6.03
C SER A 36 -10.95 19.15 -5.60
N LEU A 37 -11.30 18.22 -6.49
CA LEU A 37 -11.06 16.78 -6.34
C LEU A 37 -9.76 16.31 -6.97
N SER A 38 -9.08 17.14 -7.77
CA SER A 38 -7.83 16.78 -8.42
C SER A 38 -6.69 16.62 -7.42
N CYS A 39 -5.65 15.88 -7.83
CA CYS A 39 -4.38 15.80 -7.13
C CYS A 39 -3.23 16.28 -8.03
N SER A 40 -2.12 16.62 -7.41
CA SER A 40 -0.86 16.95 -8.10
C SER A 40 -0.04 15.68 -8.33
N ALA A 41 0.85 15.70 -9.33
CA ALA A 41 1.92 14.71 -9.43
C ALA A 41 2.80 14.76 -8.16
N ALA A 42 3.43 13.64 -7.81
CA ALA A 42 4.36 13.62 -6.68
C ALA A 42 5.46 14.68 -6.89
N ALA A 43 5.65 15.55 -5.91
CA ALA A 43 6.72 16.53 -5.91
C ALA A 43 8.01 15.89 -5.36
N ALA A 44 9.17 16.51 -5.62
CA ALA A 44 10.47 16.05 -5.14
C ALA A 44 10.63 16.11 -3.61
N SER A 45 9.69 16.74 -2.89
CA SER A 45 9.69 16.93 -1.43
C SER A 45 8.39 16.42 -0.79
N ALA A 46 8.37 16.35 0.55
CA ALA A 46 7.19 15.97 1.32
C ALA A 46 5.93 16.71 0.83
N ALA A 47 4.89 15.94 0.49
CA ALA A 47 3.67 16.49 -0.10
C ALA A 47 2.95 17.42 0.89
N PRO A 48 2.53 18.63 0.47
CA PRO A 48 1.71 19.48 1.31
C PRO A 48 0.37 18.81 1.62
N ARG A 49 -0.24 19.21 2.73
CA ARG A 49 -1.62 18.82 3.08
C ARG A 49 -2.62 19.52 2.17
N ILE A 50 -3.79 18.92 1.97
CA ILE A 50 -4.90 19.46 1.16
C ILE A 50 -5.28 20.89 1.54
N ALA A 51 -5.28 21.21 2.83
CA ALA A 51 -5.43 22.57 3.29
C ALA A 51 -4.07 23.10 3.77
N PRO A 52 -3.61 24.27 3.28
CA PRO A 52 -2.38 24.90 3.75
C PRO A 52 -2.39 25.20 5.27
N GLN A 53 -3.57 25.47 5.81
CA GLN A 53 -3.82 25.66 7.24
C GLN A 53 -4.99 24.75 7.65
N PRO A 54 -4.73 23.45 7.84
CA PRO A 54 -5.79 22.51 8.17
C PRO A 54 -6.27 22.75 9.62
N PRO A 55 -7.53 22.42 9.93
CA PRO A 55 -7.99 22.40 11.32
C PRO A 55 -7.10 21.51 12.20
N ASP A 56 -6.93 21.91 13.46
CA ASP A 56 -6.18 21.14 14.45
C ASP A 56 -6.88 19.78 14.68
N LEU A 57 -6.19 18.72 14.26
CA LEU A 57 -6.72 17.36 14.27
C LEU A 57 -6.89 16.82 15.70
N LEU A 58 -5.97 17.15 16.63
CA LEU A 58 -6.05 16.70 18.01
C LEU A 58 -7.26 17.32 18.70
N ARG A 59 -7.44 18.64 18.52
CA ARG A 59 -8.60 19.36 19.07
C ARG A 59 -9.90 18.86 18.45
N TRP A 60 -9.91 18.53 17.17
CA TRP A 60 -11.09 17.96 16.52
C TRP A 60 -11.47 16.61 17.16
N VAL A 61 -10.51 15.69 17.30
CA VAL A 61 -10.76 14.39 17.95
C VAL A 61 -11.32 14.58 19.37
N GLN A 62 -10.70 15.45 20.18
CA GLN A 62 -11.17 15.74 21.54
C GLN A 62 -12.59 16.34 21.57
N ARG A 63 -12.86 17.33 20.71
CA ARG A 63 -14.18 17.97 20.62
C ARG A 63 -15.26 16.98 20.23
N GLU A 64 -14.94 16.04 19.35
CA GLU A 64 -15.84 14.97 18.92
C GLU A 64 -15.81 13.76 19.86
N GLY A 65 -15.52 13.97 21.15
CA GLY A 65 -15.63 12.96 22.22
C GLY A 65 -14.56 11.87 22.19
N GLY A 66 -13.51 12.04 21.38
CA GLY A 66 -12.31 11.23 21.45
C GLY A 66 -11.40 11.65 22.59
N PHE A 67 -10.42 10.79 22.87
CA PHE A 67 -9.36 11.07 23.82
C PHE A 67 -8.04 11.20 23.06
N VAL A 68 -7.23 12.18 23.45
CA VAL A 68 -5.84 12.34 23.01
C VAL A 68 -5.02 12.61 24.25
N HIS A 69 -4.03 11.76 24.49
CA HIS A 69 -3.14 11.88 25.63
C HIS A 69 -2.39 13.23 25.56
N PRO A 70 -2.28 13.98 26.68
CA PRO A 70 -1.75 15.35 26.69
C PRO A 70 -0.29 15.43 26.22
N ALA A 71 0.48 14.35 26.43
CA ALA A 71 1.84 14.22 25.92
C ALA A 71 1.96 13.98 24.41
N LEU A 72 0.87 13.92 23.63
CA LEU A 72 0.98 13.70 22.19
C LEU A 72 0.99 14.99 21.39
N ARG A 73 1.77 14.97 20.32
CA ARG A 73 1.79 16.02 19.30
C ARG A 73 2.01 15.40 17.93
N VAL A 74 1.56 16.10 16.90
CA VAL A 74 1.90 15.80 15.51
C VAL A 74 3.15 16.59 15.16
N VAL A 75 4.20 15.90 14.72
CA VAL A 75 5.49 16.47 14.35
C VAL A 75 5.83 16.04 12.93
N ASP A 76 6.48 16.92 12.18
CA ASP A 76 7.09 16.57 10.90
C ASP A 76 8.51 16.04 11.14
N HIS A 77 8.71 14.74 10.91
CA HIS A 77 10.00 14.08 11.07
C HIS A 77 10.74 14.05 9.73
N PRO A 78 12.04 14.38 9.68
CA PRO A 78 12.81 14.34 8.45
C PRO A 78 12.77 12.99 7.71
N GLU A 79 12.74 11.88 8.47
CA GLU A 79 12.84 10.53 7.92
C GLU A 79 11.49 9.91 7.52
N HIS A 80 10.38 10.39 8.09
CA HIS A 80 9.07 9.74 7.95
C HIS A 80 7.94 10.71 7.58
N GLY A 81 8.24 12.01 7.49
CA GLY A 81 7.25 13.06 7.39
C GLY A 81 6.41 13.20 8.65
N LEU A 82 5.18 13.67 8.49
CA LEU A 82 4.25 13.90 9.59
C LEU A 82 3.89 12.61 10.33
N GLY A 83 4.16 12.61 11.64
CA GLY A 83 3.77 11.51 12.53
C GLY A 83 3.40 11.96 13.95
N VAL A 84 2.84 11.03 14.73
CA VAL A 84 2.53 11.24 16.15
C VAL A 84 3.75 10.92 17.02
N SER A 85 4.08 11.80 17.97
CA SER A 85 5.19 11.61 18.90
C SER A 85 4.84 12.04 20.32
N ALA A 86 5.54 11.46 21.29
CA ALA A 86 5.53 11.92 22.67
C ALA A 86 6.21 13.30 22.78
N ALA A 87 5.67 14.18 23.60
CA ALA A 87 6.17 15.52 23.85
C ALA A 87 7.08 15.54 25.06
N ALA A 88 8.30 16.09 24.92
CA ALA A 88 9.29 16.15 26.00
C ALA A 88 8.77 16.72 27.33
N ALA A 89 7.91 17.75 27.26
CA ALA A 89 7.47 18.47 28.44
C ALA A 89 6.64 17.64 29.44
N GLU A 90 6.08 16.51 29.01
CA GLU A 90 5.13 15.71 29.79
C GLU A 90 5.77 14.43 30.38
N GLY A 91 7.08 14.23 30.19
CA GLY A 91 7.78 13.04 30.65
C GLY A 91 7.57 11.83 29.73
N ASP A 92 8.04 10.67 30.18
CA ASP A 92 7.89 9.42 29.44
C ASP A 92 6.49 8.84 29.64
N ILE A 93 5.92 8.23 28.60
CA ILE A 93 4.59 7.61 28.68
C ILE A 93 4.75 6.15 29.13
N PRO A 94 4.11 5.73 30.24
CA PRO A 94 4.23 4.36 30.74
C PRO A 94 3.47 3.36 29.85
N PRO A 95 3.86 2.06 29.89
CA PRO A 95 3.09 0.99 29.26
C PRO A 95 1.66 0.92 29.81
N GLY A 96 0.70 0.61 28.95
CA GLY A 96 -0.72 0.46 29.29
C GLY A 96 -1.55 1.74 29.15
N ASP A 97 -0.91 2.90 29.03
CA ASP A 97 -1.62 4.16 28.84
C ASP A 97 -2.34 4.19 27.49
N VAL A 98 -3.57 4.69 27.51
CA VAL A 98 -4.32 5.02 26.30
C VAL A 98 -3.70 6.29 25.72
N LEU A 99 -3.27 6.23 24.47
CA LEU A 99 -2.66 7.34 23.74
C LEU A 99 -3.73 8.12 22.97
N ILE A 100 -4.56 7.40 22.21
CA ILE A 100 -5.63 7.95 21.38
C ILE A 100 -6.85 7.05 21.59
N ALA A 101 -8.06 7.62 21.71
CA ALA A 101 -9.30 6.86 21.63
C ALA A 101 -10.29 7.57 20.70
N LEU A 102 -10.81 6.83 19.72
CA LEU A 102 -11.81 7.30 18.76
C LEU A 102 -13.16 6.64 19.07
N PRO A 103 -14.22 7.40 19.38
CA PRO A 103 -15.58 6.86 19.40
C PRO A 103 -16.02 6.45 17.99
N GLY A 104 -16.94 5.49 17.87
CA GLY A 104 -17.31 4.83 16.61
C GLY A 104 -17.86 5.73 15.50
N ARG A 105 -18.19 6.99 15.80
CA ARG A 105 -18.57 8.00 14.80
C ARG A 105 -17.38 8.61 14.05
N LEU A 106 -16.18 8.59 14.63
CA LEU A 106 -14.97 9.17 14.03
C LEU A 106 -14.37 8.33 12.90
N PRO A 107 -14.24 6.99 13.02
CA PRO A 107 -13.79 6.16 11.91
C PRO A 107 -14.62 6.38 10.64
N LEU A 108 -13.93 6.73 9.56
CA LEU A 108 -14.51 6.89 8.23
C LEU A 108 -14.41 5.55 7.50
N ARG A 109 -15.56 5.05 7.05
CA ARG A 109 -15.69 3.76 6.37
C ARG A 109 -16.85 3.77 5.39
N LEU A 110 -16.85 2.86 4.42
CA LEU A 110 -18.00 2.63 3.56
C LEU A 110 -19.12 1.99 4.40
N ARG A 111 -20.18 2.75 4.68
CA ARG A 111 -21.35 2.30 5.43
C ARG A 111 -22.46 1.86 4.47
N ARG A 112 -23.48 1.18 5.02
CA ARG A 112 -24.71 0.89 4.27
C ARG A 112 -25.36 2.20 3.80
N PRO A 113 -26.07 2.21 2.66
CA PRO A 113 -26.70 3.41 2.15
C PRO A 113 -27.68 4.02 3.16
N ALA A 114 -27.51 5.30 3.50
CA ALA A 114 -28.48 6.06 4.30
C ALA A 114 -29.39 6.96 3.44
N GLY A 115 -29.07 7.11 2.15
CA GLY A 115 -29.84 7.90 1.18
C GLY A 115 -29.44 7.56 -0.25
N ALA A 116 -30.09 8.20 -1.22
CA ALA A 116 -29.89 7.92 -2.65
C ALA A 116 -28.44 8.12 -3.12
N ALA A 117 -27.78 9.20 -2.67
CA ALA A 117 -26.37 9.45 -2.98
C ALA A 117 -25.44 8.34 -2.46
N ASP A 118 -25.70 7.79 -1.28
CA ASP A 118 -24.93 6.66 -0.75
C ASP A 118 -25.24 5.36 -1.51
N ALA A 119 -26.49 5.18 -1.99
CA ALA A 119 -26.86 4.02 -2.78
C ALA A 119 -26.12 3.99 -4.12
N VAL A 120 -25.99 5.14 -4.79
CA VAL A 120 -25.17 5.27 -6.02
C VAL A 120 -23.70 4.98 -5.71
N LEU A 121 -23.17 5.48 -4.59
CA LEU A 121 -21.80 5.24 -4.17
C LEU A 121 -21.52 3.74 -3.93
N VAL A 122 -22.42 3.04 -3.24
CA VAL A 122 -22.29 1.61 -2.98
C VAL A 122 -22.36 0.81 -4.29
N GLN A 123 -23.25 1.17 -5.21
CA GLN A 123 -23.30 0.53 -6.53
C GLN A 123 -21.98 0.69 -7.31
N LEU A 124 -21.31 1.84 -7.20
CA LEU A 124 -19.97 2.02 -7.79
C LEU A 124 -18.92 1.16 -7.06
N ALA A 125 -18.98 1.09 -5.73
CA ALA A 125 -18.06 0.29 -4.94
C ALA A 125 -18.21 -1.23 -5.20
N ASP A 126 -19.41 -1.71 -5.50
CA ASP A 126 -19.69 -3.11 -5.83
C ASP A 126 -19.03 -3.55 -7.15
N GLN A 127 -18.75 -2.62 -8.07
CA GLN A 127 -18.01 -2.90 -9.31
C GLN A 127 -16.49 -2.95 -9.12
N VAL A 128 -15.98 -2.49 -7.98
CA VAL A 128 -14.54 -2.51 -7.69
C VAL A 128 -14.11 -3.95 -7.37
N PRO A 129 -13.07 -4.50 -8.04
CA PRO A 129 -12.50 -5.80 -7.70
C PRO A 129 -12.02 -5.87 -6.24
N GLU A 130 -12.14 -7.03 -5.60
CA GLU A 130 -11.76 -7.20 -4.19
C GLU A 130 -10.30 -6.84 -3.90
N GLU A 131 -9.38 -7.18 -4.81
CA GLU A 131 -7.97 -6.84 -4.69
C GLU A 131 -7.71 -5.32 -4.67
N LEU A 132 -8.61 -4.52 -5.25
CA LEU A 132 -8.56 -3.05 -5.29
C LEU A 132 -9.50 -2.41 -4.26
N TRP A 133 -9.78 -3.13 -3.16
CA TRP A 133 -10.64 -2.70 -2.05
C TRP A 133 -10.42 -1.24 -1.60
N ALA A 134 -9.19 -0.72 -1.70
CA ALA A 134 -8.85 0.64 -1.31
C ALA A 134 -9.69 1.67 -2.08
N MET A 135 -10.07 1.38 -3.32
CA MET A 135 -10.97 2.24 -4.09
C MET A 135 -12.39 2.26 -3.49
N ARG A 136 -12.91 1.18 -2.91
CA ARG A 136 -14.24 1.17 -2.26
C ARG A 136 -14.30 2.17 -1.10
N LEU A 137 -13.27 2.17 -0.25
CA LEU A 137 -13.12 3.15 0.82
C LEU A 137 -12.78 4.54 0.26
N GLY A 138 -11.96 4.60 -0.77
CA GLY A 138 -11.58 5.81 -1.50
C GLY A 138 -12.79 6.55 -2.05
N LEU A 139 -13.76 5.87 -2.65
CA LEU A 139 -15.01 6.46 -3.12
C LEU A 139 -15.75 7.19 -2.00
N ARG A 140 -15.84 6.59 -0.81
CA ARG A 140 -16.44 7.25 0.36
C ARG A 140 -15.62 8.44 0.83
N LEU A 141 -14.29 8.33 0.86
CA LEU A 141 -13.42 9.46 1.16
C LEU A 141 -13.60 10.61 0.17
N LEU A 142 -13.71 10.31 -1.12
CA LEU A 142 -13.92 11.28 -2.18
C LEU A 142 -15.29 11.95 -2.08
N GLN A 143 -16.33 11.19 -1.72
CA GLN A 143 -17.67 11.69 -1.43
C GLN A 143 -17.64 12.73 -0.30
N GLU A 144 -16.94 12.43 0.80
CA GLU A 144 -16.77 13.36 1.92
C GLU A 144 -15.89 14.56 1.57
N ARG A 145 -14.85 14.37 0.75
CA ARG A 145 -14.02 15.48 0.24
C ARG A 145 -14.83 16.46 -0.62
N ALA A 146 -15.78 15.96 -1.40
CA ALA A 146 -16.62 16.78 -2.28
C ALA A 146 -17.63 17.66 -1.51
N LYS A 147 -18.08 17.21 -0.34
CA LYS A 147 -19.05 17.94 0.52
C LYS A 147 -18.39 19.14 1.20
N SER A 148 -18.96 20.33 1.03
CA SER A 148 -18.48 21.55 1.68
C SER A 148 -18.61 21.52 3.21
N ASP A 149 -19.62 20.83 3.72
CA ASP A 149 -20.02 20.69 5.11
C ASP A 149 -19.70 19.30 5.70
N SER A 150 -18.74 18.58 5.10
CA SER A 150 -18.35 17.25 5.60
C SER A 150 -17.93 17.30 7.06
N PHE A 151 -18.53 16.43 7.86
CA PHE A 151 -18.14 16.16 9.25
C PHE A 151 -16.65 15.78 9.37
N TRP A 152 -16.12 15.05 8.39
CA TRP A 152 -14.73 14.60 8.36
C TRP A 152 -13.77 15.61 7.73
N TRP A 153 -14.23 16.79 7.31
CA TRP A 153 -13.34 17.79 6.71
C TRP A 153 -12.11 18.13 7.57
N PRO A 154 -12.20 18.29 8.90
CA PRO A 154 -11.02 18.51 9.75
C PRO A 154 -9.96 17.41 9.61
N TYR A 155 -10.36 16.16 9.36
CA TYR A 155 -9.45 15.07 9.06
C TYR A 155 -8.96 15.11 7.60
N ILE A 156 -9.88 15.21 6.63
CA ILE A 156 -9.56 15.19 5.20
C ILE A 156 -8.60 16.32 4.82
N ALA A 157 -8.77 17.50 5.41
CA ALA A 157 -7.89 18.65 5.21
C ALA A 157 -6.44 18.39 5.64
N ASN A 158 -6.21 17.46 6.57
CA ASN A 158 -4.89 17.06 7.03
C ASN A 158 -4.23 15.98 6.14
N LEU A 159 -4.96 15.39 5.20
CA LEU A 159 -4.41 14.39 4.29
C LEU A 159 -3.47 15.03 3.25
N PRO A 160 -2.47 14.28 2.75
CA PRO A 160 -1.60 14.75 1.67
C PRO A 160 -2.38 15.06 0.37
N GLU A 161 -1.94 16.08 -0.36
CA GLU A 161 -2.44 16.39 -1.70
C GLU A 161 -2.04 15.33 -2.74
N THR A 162 -0.92 14.66 -2.51
CA THR A 162 -0.37 13.60 -3.35
C THR A 162 0.37 12.57 -2.49
N PHE A 163 0.64 11.40 -3.04
CA PHE A 163 1.24 10.28 -2.34
C PHE A 163 2.47 9.77 -3.08
N THR A 164 3.34 9.08 -2.35
CA THR A 164 4.58 8.47 -2.86
C THR A 164 4.39 7.03 -3.31
N VAL A 165 3.15 6.62 -3.61
CA VAL A 165 2.89 5.33 -4.24
C VAL A 165 3.20 5.40 -5.75
N PRO A 166 3.66 4.30 -6.37
CA PRO A 166 4.18 4.32 -7.74
C PRO A 166 3.23 4.87 -8.83
N ILE A 167 1.90 4.82 -8.65
CA ILE A 167 0.98 5.37 -9.67
C ILE A 167 1.14 6.89 -9.87
N PHE A 168 1.80 7.59 -8.93
CA PHE A 168 2.15 9.01 -9.03
C PHE A 168 3.59 9.26 -9.50
N PHE A 169 4.38 8.21 -9.75
CA PHE A 169 5.76 8.37 -10.18
C PHE A 169 5.83 8.88 -11.62
N PRO A 170 6.77 9.78 -11.92
CA PRO A 170 7.15 10.08 -13.29
C PRO A 170 7.54 8.81 -14.07
N GLY A 171 7.34 8.81 -15.38
CA GLY A 171 7.63 7.64 -16.22
C GLY A 171 9.09 7.17 -16.18
N GLU A 172 10.03 8.07 -15.89
CA GLU A 172 11.45 7.75 -15.66
C GLU A 172 11.67 6.98 -14.35
N ASP A 173 10.97 7.34 -13.28
CA ASP A 173 11.06 6.66 -11.99
C ASP A 173 10.36 5.30 -12.00
N ILE A 174 9.28 5.16 -12.77
CA ILE A 174 8.71 3.84 -13.06
C ILE A 174 9.76 2.93 -13.68
N LYS A 175 10.53 3.40 -14.66
CA LYS A 175 11.62 2.60 -15.25
C LYS A 175 12.72 2.29 -14.23
N ASN A 176 12.98 3.21 -13.30
CA ASN A 176 13.95 3.00 -12.23
C ASN A 176 13.59 1.89 -11.25
N LEU A 177 12.33 1.46 -11.15
CA LEU A 177 11.95 0.32 -10.31
C LEU A 177 12.61 -1.00 -10.74
N GLN A 178 12.84 -1.18 -12.06
CA GLN A 178 13.53 -2.35 -12.65
C GLN A 178 13.04 -3.73 -12.14
N TYR A 179 11.77 -3.84 -11.75
CA TYR A 179 11.24 -5.06 -11.16
C TYR A 179 9.86 -5.40 -11.73
N ALA A 180 9.84 -6.41 -12.61
CA ALA A 180 8.67 -6.75 -13.43
C ALA A 180 7.39 -7.03 -12.63
N PRO A 181 7.41 -7.76 -11.50
CA PRO A 181 6.19 -8.01 -10.72
C PRO A 181 5.54 -6.71 -10.19
N LEU A 182 6.35 -5.78 -9.65
CA LEU A 182 5.83 -4.49 -9.21
C LEU A 182 5.33 -3.66 -10.39
N LEU A 183 6.08 -3.60 -11.50
CA LEU A 183 5.67 -2.89 -12.72
C LEU A 183 4.33 -3.41 -13.27
N HIS A 184 4.10 -4.72 -13.21
CA HIS A 184 2.82 -5.31 -13.59
C HIS A 184 1.67 -4.77 -12.72
N GLN A 185 1.87 -4.73 -11.40
CA GLN A 185 0.86 -4.20 -10.47
C GLN A 185 0.57 -2.71 -10.68
N VAL A 186 1.61 -1.89 -10.92
CA VAL A 186 1.43 -0.46 -11.21
C VAL A 186 0.60 -0.27 -12.49
N ASN A 187 0.97 -0.95 -13.58
CA ASN A 187 0.24 -0.87 -14.84
C ASN A 187 -1.22 -1.35 -14.71
N LYS A 188 -1.45 -2.40 -13.91
CA LYS A 188 -2.79 -2.90 -13.60
C LYS A 188 -3.64 -1.84 -12.90
N ARG A 189 -3.10 -1.15 -11.89
CA ARG A 189 -3.78 -0.06 -11.18
C ARG A 189 -4.06 1.13 -12.09
N CYS A 190 -3.09 1.56 -12.90
CA CYS A 190 -3.29 2.65 -13.86
C CYS A 190 -4.40 2.32 -14.87
N ARG A 191 -4.39 1.10 -15.42
CA ARG A 191 -5.45 0.65 -16.34
C ARG A 191 -6.82 0.63 -15.66
N PHE A 192 -6.90 0.09 -14.44
CA PHE A 192 -8.15 0.10 -13.67
C PHE A 192 -8.68 1.52 -13.50
N LEU A 193 -7.85 2.49 -13.10
CA LEU A 193 -8.29 3.87 -12.89
C LEU A 193 -8.86 4.51 -14.16
N LEU A 194 -8.25 4.25 -15.32
CA LEU A 194 -8.71 4.78 -16.62
C LEU A 194 -10.03 4.14 -17.10
N GLU A 195 -10.21 2.84 -16.89
CA GLU A 195 -11.47 2.17 -17.24
C GLU A 195 -12.58 2.51 -16.23
N PHE A 196 -12.27 2.53 -14.94
CA PHE A 196 -13.22 2.87 -13.88
C PHE A 196 -13.71 4.32 -13.98
N GLU A 197 -12.88 5.26 -14.45
CA GLU A 197 -13.32 6.61 -14.81
C GLU A 197 -14.49 6.60 -15.80
N LYS A 198 -14.45 5.74 -16.83
CA LYS A 198 -15.52 5.65 -17.84
C LYS A 198 -16.80 5.11 -17.22
N GLU A 199 -16.69 4.09 -16.37
CA GLU A 199 -17.83 3.51 -15.65
C GLU A 199 -18.47 4.53 -14.71
N VAL A 200 -17.66 5.26 -13.95
CA VAL A 200 -18.11 6.34 -13.06
C VAL A 200 -18.82 7.42 -13.87
N LYS A 201 -18.25 7.90 -14.98
CA LYS A 201 -18.88 8.91 -15.85
C LYS A 201 -20.20 8.42 -16.45
N HIS A 202 -20.24 7.18 -16.93
CA HIS A 202 -21.47 6.59 -17.47
C HIS A 202 -22.56 6.51 -16.40
N LYS A 203 -22.23 6.03 -15.19
CA LYS A 203 -23.18 5.91 -14.09
C LYS A 203 -23.70 7.28 -13.65
N LEU A 204 -22.80 8.22 -13.38
CA LEU A 204 -23.13 9.55 -12.87
C LEU A 204 -23.87 10.42 -13.90
N GLY A 205 -23.67 10.19 -15.20
CA GLY A 205 -24.38 10.91 -16.26
C GLY A 205 -25.91 10.74 -16.26
N THR A 206 -26.42 9.75 -15.52
CA THR A 206 -27.87 9.46 -15.38
C THR A 206 -28.44 9.86 -14.01
N VAL A 207 -27.60 10.31 -13.08
CA VAL A 207 -27.98 10.57 -11.69
C VAL A 207 -28.40 12.04 -11.52
N PRO A 208 -29.59 12.33 -10.96
CA PRO A 208 -29.98 13.70 -10.63
C PRO A 208 -28.98 14.39 -9.71
N LEU A 209 -28.83 15.72 -9.82
CA LEU A 209 -27.84 16.47 -9.06
C LEU A 209 -27.99 16.32 -7.53
N GLU A 210 -29.22 16.18 -7.04
CA GLU A 210 -29.56 15.97 -5.63
C GLU A 210 -29.08 14.60 -5.08
N ASP A 211 -29.01 13.59 -5.95
CA ASP A 211 -28.58 12.24 -5.64
C ASP A 211 -27.11 12.00 -6.03
N HIS A 212 -26.43 13.00 -6.58
CA HIS A 212 -25.06 12.84 -7.08
C HIS A 212 -24.07 12.73 -5.90
N PRO A 213 -23.36 11.59 -5.72
CA PRO A 213 -22.50 11.36 -4.56
C PRO A 213 -21.40 12.41 -4.39
N PHE A 214 -20.91 12.97 -5.49
CA PHE A 214 -19.84 13.98 -5.49
C PHE A 214 -20.33 15.42 -5.73
N CYS A 215 -21.57 15.74 -5.37
CA CYS A 215 -22.15 17.09 -5.48
C CYS A 215 -22.11 17.69 -6.91
N GLY A 216 -22.27 16.85 -7.93
CA GLY A 216 -22.20 17.22 -9.35
C GLY A 216 -20.80 17.65 -9.82
N GLN A 217 -19.74 17.25 -9.12
CA GLN A 217 -18.36 17.45 -9.57
C GLN A 217 -17.93 16.33 -10.52
N ASP A 218 -17.07 16.65 -11.49
CA ASP A 218 -16.44 15.66 -12.35
C ASP A 218 -15.47 14.78 -11.53
N VAL A 219 -15.52 13.48 -11.79
CA VAL A 219 -14.66 12.47 -11.17
C VAL A 219 -13.87 11.80 -12.27
N ASN A 220 -12.56 12.03 -12.25
CA ASN A 220 -11.61 11.50 -13.23
C ASN A 220 -10.56 10.61 -12.55
N SER A 221 -9.73 9.98 -13.36
CA SER A 221 -8.64 9.08 -12.93
C SER A 221 -7.67 9.73 -11.93
N SER A 222 -7.43 11.05 -11.98
CA SER A 222 -6.62 11.76 -10.98
C SER A 222 -7.31 11.76 -9.61
N SER A 223 -8.58 12.17 -9.55
CA SER A 223 -9.34 12.17 -8.29
C SER A 223 -9.55 10.76 -7.70
N LEU A 224 -9.76 9.77 -8.58
CA LEU A 224 -9.87 8.36 -8.21
C LEU A 224 -8.52 7.82 -7.70
N GLY A 225 -7.43 8.12 -8.39
CA GLY A 225 -6.08 7.71 -8.01
C GLY A 225 -5.68 8.27 -6.64
N TRP A 226 -6.00 9.54 -6.37
CA TRP A 226 -5.83 10.14 -5.05
C TRP A 226 -6.65 9.43 -3.99
N ALA A 227 -7.93 9.19 -4.24
CA ALA A 227 -8.84 8.58 -3.28
C ALA A 227 -8.42 7.15 -2.91
N MET A 228 -8.05 6.35 -3.92
CA MET A 228 -7.55 5.00 -3.73
C MET A 228 -6.24 4.98 -2.93
N SER A 229 -5.31 5.89 -3.23
CA SER A 229 -4.01 5.95 -2.56
C SER A 229 -4.13 6.47 -1.13
N ALA A 230 -4.99 7.45 -0.89
CA ALA A 230 -5.30 7.91 0.46
C ALA A 230 -5.90 6.78 1.31
N ALA A 231 -6.75 5.93 0.73
CA ALA A 231 -7.29 4.78 1.41
C ALA A 231 -6.24 3.68 1.65
N SER A 232 -5.43 3.31 0.64
CA SER A 232 -4.43 2.23 0.81
C SER A 232 -3.35 2.60 1.82
N THR A 233 -2.92 3.86 1.83
CA THR A 233 -1.80 4.32 2.67
C THR A 233 -2.19 4.54 4.14
N ARG A 234 -3.48 4.71 4.46
CA ARG A 234 -3.95 5.17 5.78
C ARG A 234 -5.04 4.33 6.43
N ALA A 235 -5.63 3.39 5.69
CA ALA A 235 -6.69 2.56 6.24
C ALA A 235 -6.13 1.40 7.06
N PHE A 236 -6.91 1.00 8.06
CA PHE A 236 -6.66 -0.18 8.88
C PHE A 236 -7.80 -1.17 8.69
N ARG A 237 -7.45 -2.47 8.70
CA ARG A 237 -8.40 -3.56 8.85
C ARG A 237 -8.26 -4.11 10.26
N LEU A 238 -9.28 -3.89 11.09
CA LEU A 238 -9.34 -4.35 12.47
C LEU A 238 -10.29 -5.56 12.57
N HIS A 239 -11.11 -5.64 13.63
CA HIS A 239 -12.06 -6.73 13.78
C HIS A 239 -13.16 -6.65 12.70
N GLY A 240 -13.41 -7.77 12.03
CA GLY A 240 -14.37 -7.88 10.93
C GLY A 240 -13.81 -7.50 9.55
N GLU A 241 -12.51 -7.21 9.44
CA GLU A 241 -11.78 -6.94 8.19
C GLU A 241 -12.32 -5.79 7.32
N ILE A 242 -13.27 -5.00 7.82
CA ILE A 242 -13.80 -3.83 7.13
C ILE A 242 -12.74 -2.73 7.17
N PRO A 243 -12.24 -2.24 6.02
CA PRO A 243 -11.25 -1.18 5.98
C PRO A 243 -11.84 0.15 6.47
N MET A 244 -11.12 0.84 7.36
CA MET A 244 -11.52 2.14 7.91
C MET A 244 -10.33 3.09 7.94
N LEU A 245 -10.59 4.37 7.65
CA LEU A 245 -9.67 5.46 8.00
C LEU A 245 -9.91 5.84 9.45
N LEU A 246 -8.82 5.88 10.23
CA LEU A 246 -8.83 6.15 11.66
C LEU A 246 -8.11 7.49 11.91
N PRO A 247 -8.83 8.62 11.94
CA PRO A 247 -8.22 9.93 12.07
C PRO A 247 -7.25 10.00 13.27
N LEU A 248 -6.09 10.63 13.08
CA LEU A 248 -4.99 10.75 14.05
C LEU A 248 -4.23 9.44 14.31
N ILE A 249 -4.92 8.30 14.39
CA ILE A 249 -4.26 6.98 14.49
C ILE A 249 -3.47 6.67 13.22
N ASP A 250 -3.99 7.05 12.05
CA ASP A 250 -3.32 6.90 10.75
C ASP A 250 -2.06 7.76 10.55
N MET A 251 -1.71 8.57 11.55
CA MET A 251 -0.46 9.33 11.59
C MET A 251 0.62 8.64 12.44
N CYS A 252 0.33 7.51 13.09
CA CYS A 252 1.36 6.74 13.81
C CYS A 252 2.16 5.89 12.81
N ASN A 253 3.47 6.11 12.70
CA ASN A 253 4.33 5.48 11.70
C ASN A 253 4.57 3.98 11.93
N HIS A 254 5.07 3.30 10.90
CA HIS A 254 5.36 1.87 10.95
C HIS A 254 6.61 1.53 11.77
N SER A 255 6.58 0.43 12.51
CA SER A 255 7.76 -0.30 13.01
C SER A 255 7.46 -1.80 13.11
N PHE A 256 8.44 -2.64 12.81
CA PHE A 256 8.36 -4.08 13.11
C PHE A 256 8.49 -4.37 14.62
N ASN A 257 9.04 -3.42 15.39
CA ASN A 257 9.09 -3.44 16.84
C ASN A 257 8.30 -2.22 17.37
N PRO A 258 6.97 -2.23 17.24
CA PRO A 258 6.15 -1.09 17.62
C PRO A 258 6.18 -0.86 19.14
N ASN A 259 5.96 0.37 19.56
CA ASN A 259 5.78 0.72 20.98
C ASN A 259 4.31 0.90 21.38
N ALA A 260 3.39 0.82 20.42
CA ALA A 260 1.96 0.89 20.64
C ALA A 260 1.21 -0.11 19.75
N ARG A 261 -0.03 -0.41 20.14
CA ARG A 261 -0.96 -1.23 19.34
C ARG A 261 -2.34 -0.59 19.24
N ILE A 262 -3.08 -1.01 18.22
CA ILE A 262 -4.49 -0.67 18.08
C ILE A 262 -5.34 -1.70 18.84
N VAL A 263 -6.32 -1.20 19.60
CA VAL A 263 -7.34 -1.99 20.30
C VAL A 263 -8.70 -1.53 19.82
N GLN A 264 -9.49 -2.44 19.28
CA GLN A 264 -10.90 -2.19 18.99
C GLN A 264 -11.76 -2.82 20.08
N GLU A 265 -12.65 -2.02 20.67
CA GLU A 265 -13.68 -2.48 21.58
C GLU A 265 -15.03 -2.39 20.87
N GLY A 266 -15.83 -3.46 20.96
CA GLY A 266 -17.13 -3.54 20.31
C GLY A 266 -17.06 -3.85 18.80
N ASN A 267 -18.16 -4.42 18.30
CA ASN A 267 -18.29 -4.73 16.88
C ASN A 267 -18.41 -3.46 16.05
N VAL A 268 -18.00 -3.53 14.78
CA VAL A 268 -18.04 -2.42 13.83
C VAL A 268 -19.43 -1.75 13.77
N ASP A 269 -20.51 -2.52 13.84
CA ASP A 269 -21.89 -2.02 13.80
C ASP A 269 -22.47 -1.59 15.16
N SER A 270 -21.70 -1.76 16.26
CA SER A 270 -22.13 -1.33 17.59
C SER A 270 -22.04 0.19 17.75
N PRO A 271 -23.05 0.84 18.37
CA PRO A 271 -22.94 2.27 18.73
C PRO A 271 -21.82 2.52 19.75
N ASP A 272 -21.47 1.52 20.55
CA ASP A 272 -20.43 1.59 21.59
C ASP A 272 -19.03 1.23 21.06
N MET A 273 -18.88 1.07 19.73
CA MET A 273 -17.60 0.79 19.11
C MET A 273 -16.60 1.90 19.43
N SER A 274 -15.39 1.50 19.84
CA SER A 274 -14.28 2.43 19.99
C SER A 274 -12.98 1.81 19.47
N VAL A 275 -12.10 2.67 18.96
CA VAL A 275 -10.77 2.27 18.50
C VAL A 275 -9.73 3.08 19.23
N LYS A 276 -8.81 2.40 19.89
CA LYS A 276 -7.80 3.01 20.76
C LYS A 276 -6.40 2.67 20.28
N VAL A 277 -5.46 3.56 20.54
CA VAL A 277 -4.03 3.26 20.53
C VAL A 277 -3.57 3.20 21.97
N VAL A 278 -2.92 2.10 22.34
CA VAL A 278 -2.42 1.86 23.70
C VAL A 278 -0.91 1.64 23.65
N ALA A 279 -0.17 2.26 24.55
CA ALA A 279 1.26 2.02 24.71
C ALA A 279 1.50 0.57 25.17
N GLU A 280 2.27 -0.20 24.40
CA GLU A 280 2.67 -1.56 24.79
C GLU A 280 3.97 -1.55 25.59
N THR A 281 4.84 -0.59 25.28
CA THR A 281 6.10 -0.36 25.96
C THR A 281 6.17 1.09 26.41
N LYS A 282 7.17 1.41 27.23
CA LYS A 282 7.46 2.78 27.64
C LYS A 282 7.82 3.59 26.39
N ILE A 283 7.18 4.74 26.20
CA ILE A 283 7.49 5.66 25.10
C ILE A 283 8.26 6.84 25.69
N ASP A 284 9.55 6.91 25.35
CA ASP A 284 10.42 7.99 25.79
C ASP A 284 9.98 9.34 25.20
N GLN A 285 10.32 10.41 25.90
CA GLN A 285 10.15 11.78 25.41
C GLN A 285 10.69 11.98 23.99
N ASN A 286 9.94 12.68 23.15
CA ASN A 286 10.23 12.93 21.73
C ASN A 286 10.21 11.69 20.81
N ALA A 287 10.04 10.47 21.34
CA ALA A 287 9.95 9.29 20.52
C ALA A 287 8.65 9.28 19.69
N ALA A 288 8.72 8.74 18.48
CA ALA A 288 7.55 8.49 17.66
C ALA A 288 6.67 7.39 18.26
N VAL A 289 5.35 7.58 18.21
CA VAL A 289 4.39 6.50 18.44
C VAL A 289 4.36 5.66 17.17
N THR A 290 4.68 4.39 17.30
CA THR A 290 4.80 3.47 16.17
C THR A 290 3.85 2.30 16.31
N LEU A 291 3.31 1.88 15.16
CA LEU A 291 2.42 0.73 15.02
C LEU A 291 3.04 -0.27 14.06
N ASN A 292 2.68 -1.55 14.17
CA ASN A 292 3.01 -2.52 13.14
C ASN A 292 1.87 -2.57 12.12
N TYR A 293 2.19 -2.31 10.85
CA TYR A 293 1.22 -2.29 9.75
C TYR A 293 1.01 -3.71 9.18
N GLY A 294 1.86 -4.64 9.58
CA GLY A 294 1.95 -6.01 9.09
C GLY A 294 3.38 -6.36 8.67
N CYS A 295 3.62 -7.66 8.52
CA CYS A 295 4.91 -8.22 8.14
C CYS A 295 4.94 -8.49 6.64
N TYR A 296 5.16 -7.44 5.84
CA TYR A 296 5.03 -7.49 4.37
C TYR A 296 6.36 -7.24 3.65
N PRO A 297 6.50 -7.69 2.39
CA PRO A 297 7.65 -7.35 1.57
C PRO A 297 7.59 -5.89 1.09
N ASN A 298 8.73 -5.37 0.61
CA ASN A 298 8.83 -3.99 0.16
C ASN A 298 7.95 -3.70 -1.07
N ASP A 299 7.52 -4.72 -1.82
CA ASP A 299 6.56 -4.55 -2.92
C ASP A 299 5.25 -3.97 -2.39
N PHE A 300 4.77 -4.51 -1.27
CA PHE A 300 3.53 -4.11 -0.65
C PHE A 300 3.69 -2.73 0.02
N PHE A 301 4.75 -2.52 0.78
CA PHE A 301 5.01 -1.21 1.41
C PHE A 301 5.13 -0.09 0.38
N LEU A 302 5.84 -0.32 -0.74
CA LEU A 302 5.95 0.71 -1.76
C LEU A 302 4.63 0.91 -2.51
N LEU A 303 3.97 -0.18 -2.90
CA LEU A 303 2.76 -0.14 -3.72
C LEU A 303 1.54 0.43 -2.98
N ASP A 304 1.39 0.13 -1.68
CA ASP A 304 0.21 0.48 -0.89
C ASP A 304 0.45 1.63 0.10
N TYR A 305 1.66 1.76 0.64
CA TYR A 305 2.02 2.78 1.63
C TYR A 305 2.97 3.86 1.11
N GLY A 306 3.66 3.63 0.00
CA GLY A 306 4.54 4.62 -0.64
C GLY A 306 5.90 4.79 0.04
N PHE A 307 6.42 3.76 0.72
CA PHE A 307 7.77 3.78 1.29
C PHE A 307 8.49 2.44 1.15
N VAL A 308 9.81 2.44 1.33
CA VAL A 308 10.66 1.24 1.30
C VAL A 308 11.35 1.09 2.65
N ILE A 309 11.31 -0.11 3.22
CA ILE A 309 12.02 -0.41 4.47
C ILE A 309 13.39 -1.00 4.13
N THR A 310 14.44 -0.31 4.56
CA THR A 310 15.82 -0.81 4.49
C THR A 310 15.99 -2.04 5.37
N SER A 311 16.64 -3.09 4.85
CA SER A 311 16.88 -4.35 5.59
C SER A 311 15.59 -5.00 6.12
N ASN A 312 14.51 -4.93 5.35
CA ASN A 312 13.25 -5.57 5.69
C ASN A 312 13.40 -7.10 5.73
N SER A 313 13.28 -7.70 6.92
CA SER A 313 13.39 -9.15 7.14
C SER A 313 12.26 -9.97 6.50
N TYR A 314 11.19 -9.31 6.08
CA TYR A 314 10.06 -9.91 5.37
C TYR A 314 10.11 -9.65 3.86
N ASP A 315 11.17 -9.03 3.34
CA ASP A 315 11.29 -8.75 1.92
C ASP A 315 11.50 -10.03 1.10
N GLN A 316 10.92 -10.06 -0.09
CA GLN A 316 10.88 -11.23 -0.95
C GLN A 316 11.11 -10.84 -2.42
N VAL A 317 11.75 -11.71 -3.19
CA VAL A 317 11.71 -11.67 -4.65
C VAL A 317 10.72 -12.72 -5.11
N GLU A 318 9.66 -12.24 -5.75
CA GLU A 318 8.71 -13.06 -6.51
C GLU A 318 9.36 -13.65 -7.75
N LEU A 319 9.15 -14.95 -7.95
CA LEU A 319 9.48 -15.73 -9.12
C LEU A 319 8.25 -16.53 -9.57
N SER A 320 8.27 -17.03 -10.80
CA SER A 320 7.30 -18.01 -11.27
C SER A 320 7.94 -19.39 -11.28
N TYR A 321 7.21 -20.39 -10.77
CA TYR A 321 7.47 -21.80 -11.03
C TYR A 321 7.19 -22.06 -12.50
N ASP A 322 8.22 -21.94 -13.32
CA ASP A 322 8.19 -22.19 -14.75
C ASP A 322 9.17 -23.33 -15.08
N GLY A 323 8.66 -24.40 -15.70
CA GLY A 323 9.46 -25.59 -15.96
C GLY A 323 10.69 -25.30 -16.81
N THR A 324 10.59 -24.41 -17.80
CA THR A 324 11.71 -24.06 -18.68
C THR A 324 12.78 -23.25 -17.96
N LEU A 325 12.37 -22.31 -17.10
CA LEU A 325 13.27 -21.54 -16.25
C LEU A 325 13.99 -22.44 -15.24
N LEU A 326 13.27 -23.39 -14.64
CA LEU A 326 13.83 -24.33 -13.67
C LEU A 326 14.80 -25.31 -14.33
N ASP A 327 14.47 -25.84 -15.51
CA ASP A 327 15.40 -26.67 -16.29
C ASP A 327 16.68 -25.89 -16.61
N ALA A 328 16.56 -24.64 -17.07
CA ALA A 328 17.72 -23.78 -17.35
C ALA A 328 18.56 -23.51 -16.10
N ALA A 329 17.93 -23.21 -14.97
CA ALA A 329 18.60 -22.97 -13.70
C ALA A 329 19.31 -24.24 -13.18
N SER A 330 18.66 -25.40 -13.27
CA SER A 330 19.24 -26.69 -12.87
C SER A 330 20.39 -27.11 -13.77
N MET A 331 20.30 -26.90 -15.09
CA MET A 331 21.42 -27.13 -16.00
C MET A 331 22.59 -26.20 -15.68
N ALA A 332 22.35 -24.91 -15.45
CA ALA A 332 23.39 -23.97 -15.03
C ALA A 332 24.03 -24.35 -13.68
N ALA A 333 23.26 -25.02 -12.81
CA ALA A 333 23.72 -25.59 -11.54
C ALA A 333 24.49 -26.93 -11.68
N GLY A 334 24.60 -27.47 -12.89
CA GLY A 334 25.30 -28.74 -13.18
C GLY A 334 24.47 -30.00 -12.92
N VAL A 335 23.14 -29.88 -12.83
CA VAL A 335 22.24 -31.04 -12.75
C VAL A 335 22.10 -31.63 -14.16
N SER A 336 22.43 -32.92 -14.33
CA SER A 336 22.62 -33.52 -15.66
C SER A 336 21.33 -33.79 -16.43
N SER A 337 20.20 -34.02 -15.75
CA SER A 337 18.93 -34.37 -16.41
C SER A 337 17.71 -33.88 -15.61
N PRO A 338 17.59 -32.56 -15.35
CA PRO A 338 16.37 -32.01 -14.79
C PRO A 338 15.21 -32.18 -15.78
N ASN A 339 14.00 -32.39 -15.27
CA ASN A 339 12.81 -32.52 -16.11
C ASN A 339 11.61 -31.80 -15.47
N PHE A 340 11.79 -30.52 -15.17
CA PHE A 340 10.76 -29.66 -14.60
C PHE A 340 9.68 -29.30 -15.62
N SER A 341 10.03 -29.23 -16.91
CA SER A 341 9.07 -28.97 -17.99
C SER A 341 8.19 -30.17 -18.37
N ALA A 342 8.63 -31.40 -18.12
CA ALA A 342 7.84 -32.61 -18.39
C ALA A 342 7.90 -33.62 -17.22
N PRO A 343 7.41 -33.25 -16.02
CA PRO A 343 7.46 -34.11 -14.84
C PRO A 343 6.68 -35.43 -15.05
N ALA A 344 7.18 -36.52 -14.48
CA ALA A 344 6.50 -37.81 -14.48
C ALA A 344 5.16 -37.74 -13.74
N LYS A 345 4.25 -38.68 -14.01
CA LYS A 345 2.88 -38.64 -13.45
C LYS A 345 2.86 -38.54 -11.92
N TRP A 346 3.67 -39.34 -11.23
CA TRP A 346 3.77 -39.30 -9.76
C TRP A 346 4.36 -37.97 -9.24
N GLN A 347 5.26 -37.33 -10.00
CA GLN A 347 5.78 -36.01 -9.66
C GLN A 347 4.72 -34.94 -9.86
N GLN A 348 3.91 -35.02 -10.92
CA GLN A 348 2.75 -34.14 -11.13
C GLN A 348 1.76 -34.24 -9.98
N ASP A 349 1.52 -35.44 -9.46
CA ASP A 349 0.59 -35.64 -8.34
C ASP A 349 1.11 -34.96 -7.06
N ILE A 350 2.44 -34.96 -6.83
CA ILE A 350 3.06 -34.19 -5.73
C ILE A 350 3.05 -32.68 -6.01
N LEU A 351 3.38 -32.25 -7.22
CA LEU A 351 3.33 -30.83 -7.61
C LEU A 351 1.91 -30.25 -7.51
N SER A 352 0.89 -31.07 -7.77
CA SER A 352 -0.52 -30.71 -7.58
C SER A 352 -0.84 -30.51 -6.09
N GLN A 353 -0.32 -31.36 -5.21
CA GLN A 353 -0.44 -31.18 -3.75
C GLN A 353 0.28 -29.91 -3.26
N LEU A 354 1.39 -29.55 -3.91
CA LEU A 354 2.09 -28.28 -3.67
C LEU A 354 1.39 -27.07 -4.33
N ASN A 355 0.28 -27.27 -5.05
CA ASN A 355 -0.40 -26.22 -5.81
C ASN A 355 0.49 -25.53 -6.87
N LEU A 356 1.41 -26.29 -7.47
CA LEU A 356 2.33 -25.86 -8.53
C LEU A 356 2.05 -26.54 -9.89
N TYR A 357 1.01 -27.37 -9.97
CA TYR A 357 0.59 -28.06 -11.19
C TYR A 357 -0.93 -28.22 -11.21
N GLY A 358 -1.52 -28.15 -12.42
CA GLY A 358 -2.96 -28.29 -12.62
C GLY A 358 -3.69 -26.96 -12.82
N GLU A 359 -4.99 -27.06 -13.09
CA GLU A 359 -5.85 -25.90 -13.28
C GLU A 359 -6.01 -25.12 -11.97
N GLY A 360 -5.79 -23.80 -12.01
CA GLY A 360 -5.82 -22.94 -10.82
C GLY A 360 -4.55 -22.97 -9.96
N ALA A 361 -3.48 -23.63 -10.41
CA ALA A 361 -2.20 -23.65 -9.69
C ALA A 361 -1.64 -22.24 -9.45
N ILE A 362 -1.13 -22.00 -8.24
CA ILE A 362 -0.48 -20.73 -7.87
C ILE A 362 1.03 -20.88 -8.10
N LEU A 363 1.44 -20.66 -9.35
CA LEU A 363 2.83 -20.80 -9.78
C LEU A 363 3.78 -19.75 -9.18
N LYS A 364 3.25 -18.66 -8.62
CA LYS A 364 4.06 -17.69 -7.88
C LYS A 364 4.79 -18.38 -6.73
N VAL A 365 6.11 -18.26 -6.67
CA VAL A 365 6.98 -18.68 -5.56
C VAL A 365 7.89 -17.52 -5.16
N SER A 366 8.54 -17.59 -4.00
CA SER A 366 9.37 -16.50 -3.49
C SER A 366 10.73 -16.95 -2.99
N ILE A 367 11.70 -16.04 -3.09
CA ILE A 367 13.01 -16.12 -2.46
C ILE A 367 13.15 -14.97 -1.47
N GLY A 368 13.73 -15.21 -0.30
CA GLY A 368 13.82 -14.26 0.80
C GLY A 368 12.79 -14.49 1.90
N GLY A 369 12.56 -13.46 2.70
CA GLY A 369 11.72 -13.52 3.89
C GLY A 369 12.24 -14.48 4.97
N PRO A 370 11.40 -14.79 5.97
CA PRO A 370 11.81 -15.61 7.12
C PRO A 370 12.24 -17.05 6.75
N GLU A 371 11.66 -17.61 5.68
CA GLU A 371 11.93 -18.99 5.24
C GLU A 371 13.09 -19.08 4.23
N ILE A 372 13.60 -17.94 3.74
CA ILE A 372 14.70 -17.81 2.74
C ILE A 372 14.33 -18.34 1.34
N VAL A 373 13.60 -19.45 1.24
CA VAL A 373 13.10 -20.05 -0.01
C VAL A 373 11.69 -20.55 0.24
N ASP A 374 10.76 -20.28 -0.68
CA ASP A 374 9.41 -20.87 -0.65
C ASP A 374 9.51 -22.40 -0.55
N GLY A 375 8.87 -22.96 0.48
CA GLY A 375 8.92 -24.39 0.72
C GLY A 375 8.38 -25.22 -0.44
N ARG A 376 7.39 -24.72 -1.19
CA ARG A 376 6.85 -25.41 -2.37
C ARG A 376 7.90 -25.51 -3.46
N LEU A 377 8.69 -24.45 -3.66
CA LEU A 377 9.82 -24.46 -4.59
C LEU A 377 10.87 -25.49 -4.14
N LEU A 378 11.25 -25.50 -2.86
CA LEU A 378 12.19 -26.49 -2.34
C LEU A 378 11.71 -27.94 -2.52
N ALA A 379 10.46 -28.22 -2.16
CA ALA A 379 9.87 -29.54 -2.31
C ALA A 379 9.82 -29.99 -3.77
N ALA A 380 9.40 -29.10 -4.68
CA ALA A 380 9.39 -29.38 -6.11
C ALA A 380 10.80 -29.68 -6.66
N LEU A 381 11.80 -28.87 -6.30
CA LEU A 381 13.19 -29.11 -6.68
C LEU A 381 13.69 -30.47 -6.19
N ARG A 382 13.44 -30.81 -4.91
CA ARG A 382 13.81 -32.09 -4.30
C ARG A 382 13.18 -33.28 -5.03
N VAL A 383 11.87 -33.22 -5.29
CA VAL A 383 11.10 -34.30 -5.93
C VAL A 383 11.53 -34.55 -7.38
N ILE A 384 11.74 -33.47 -8.15
CA ILE A 384 12.14 -33.59 -9.56
C ILE A 384 13.59 -34.06 -9.69
N ILE A 385 14.49 -33.54 -8.85
CA ILE A 385 15.93 -33.88 -8.90
C ILE A 385 16.20 -35.30 -8.37
N ALA A 386 15.48 -35.74 -7.32
CA ALA A 386 15.64 -37.10 -6.80
C ALA A 386 15.26 -38.14 -7.86
N ALA A 387 14.17 -37.89 -8.59
CA ALA A 387 13.64 -38.77 -9.63
C ALA A 387 13.43 -40.24 -9.18
N ASP A 388 13.24 -40.44 -7.87
CA ASP A 388 13.08 -41.75 -7.22
C ASP A 388 11.80 -41.73 -6.38
N PRO A 389 10.73 -42.43 -6.80
CA PRO A 389 9.47 -42.45 -6.09
C PRO A 389 9.57 -43.13 -4.72
N ASP A 390 10.42 -44.15 -4.58
CA ASP A 390 10.55 -44.90 -3.34
C ASP A 390 11.21 -44.03 -2.28
N ALA A 391 12.28 -43.31 -2.65
CA ALA A 391 12.94 -42.35 -1.78
C ALA A 391 12.00 -41.22 -1.33
N VAL A 392 11.14 -40.71 -2.23
CA VAL A 392 10.22 -39.61 -1.92
C VAL A 392 9.03 -40.07 -1.06
N SER A 393 8.50 -41.27 -1.31
CA SER A 393 7.31 -41.80 -0.64
C SER A 393 7.42 -41.91 0.89
N GLY A 394 8.65 -42.02 1.41
CA GLY A 394 8.93 -42.09 2.84
C GLY A 394 8.89 -40.76 3.60
N HIS A 395 8.71 -39.63 2.89
CA HIS A 395 8.72 -38.30 3.50
C HIS A 395 7.38 -37.57 3.31
N ASP A 396 6.95 -36.87 4.35
CA ASP A 396 5.81 -35.97 4.23
C ASP A 396 6.20 -34.67 3.48
N LEU A 397 5.20 -33.96 2.97
CA LEU A 397 5.42 -32.70 2.24
C LEU A 397 6.05 -31.62 3.13
N LYS A 398 5.77 -31.60 4.42
CA LYS A 398 6.30 -30.57 5.34
C LYS A 398 7.82 -30.71 5.49
N THR A 399 8.31 -31.94 5.59
CA THR A 399 9.73 -32.27 5.56
C THR A 399 10.35 -31.85 4.23
N LEU A 400 9.70 -32.17 3.10
CA LEU A 400 10.18 -31.78 1.77
C LEU A 400 10.15 -30.26 1.52
N MET A 401 9.31 -29.51 2.22
CA MET A 401 9.23 -28.05 2.11
C MET A 401 10.22 -27.31 3.03
N SER A 402 10.71 -27.96 4.08
CA SER A 402 11.51 -27.30 5.11
C SER A 402 12.98 -27.17 4.71
N LEU A 403 13.53 -25.96 4.80
CA LEU A 403 14.97 -25.68 4.69
C LEU A 403 15.73 -26.00 6.00
N LYS A 404 15.01 -26.24 7.10
CA LYS A 404 15.62 -26.64 8.39
C LYS A 404 16.02 -28.11 8.39
N GLU A 405 15.34 -28.93 7.58
CA GLU A 405 15.72 -30.32 7.35
C GLU A 405 17.01 -30.36 6.54
N LYS A 406 18.02 -31.05 7.07
CA LYS A 406 19.40 -30.96 6.56
C LYS A 406 19.52 -31.44 5.11
N ALA A 407 18.94 -32.60 4.79
CA ALA A 407 18.97 -33.20 3.45
C ALA A 407 17.96 -34.37 3.38
N PRO A 408 16.65 -34.10 3.28
CA PRO A 408 15.62 -35.15 3.42
C PRO A 408 15.77 -36.27 2.39
N LEU A 409 16.13 -35.94 1.14
CA LEU A 409 16.37 -36.91 0.06
C LEU A 409 17.87 -37.16 -0.19
N GLY A 410 18.69 -36.97 0.85
CA GLY A 410 20.12 -37.17 0.82
C GLY A 410 20.95 -35.97 0.34
N PRO A 411 22.24 -35.90 0.71
CA PRO A 411 23.04 -34.69 0.52
C PRO A 411 23.30 -34.32 -0.95
N ALA A 412 23.24 -35.28 -1.88
CA ALA A 412 23.42 -35.03 -3.30
C ALA A 412 22.22 -34.27 -3.90
N VAL A 413 21.00 -34.75 -3.63
CA VAL A 413 19.76 -34.09 -4.07
C VAL A 413 19.66 -32.70 -3.46
N GLU A 414 19.93 -32.58 -2.16
CA GLU A 414 19.86 -31.30 -1.47
C GLU A 414 20.84 -30.28 -2.06
N ALA A 415 22.10 -30.67 -2.28
CA ALA A 415 23.08 -29.78 -2.88
C ALA A 415 22.66 -29.32 -4.29
N SER A 416 22.08 -30.20 -5.11
CA SER A 416 21.56 -29.86 -6.44
C SER A 416 20.34 -28.94 -6.40
N ALA A 417 19.41 -29.17 -5.47
CA ALA A 417 18.26 -28.29 -5.25
C ALA A 417 18.72 -26.89 -4.84
N LEU A 418 19.61 -26.78 -3.85
CA LEU A 418 20.13 -25.49 -3.40
C LEU A 418 20.95 -24.77 -4.49
N ARG A 419 21.75 -25.49 -5.29
CA ARG A 419 22.44 -24.89 -6.44
C ARG A 419 21.48 -24.40 -7.51
N THR A 420 20.35 -25.08 -7.72
CA THR A 420 19.29 -24.60 -8.62
C THR A 420 18.70 -23.29 -8.11
N VAL A 421 18.44 -23.16 -6.79
CA VAL A 421 17.99 -21.89 -6.20
C VAL A 421 19.04 -20.78 -6.35
N LEU A 422 20.34 -21.09 -6.19
CA LEU A 422 21.42 -20.13 -6.46
C LEU A 422 21.42 -19.63 -7.91
N ALA A 423 21.19 -20.53 -8.86
CA ALA A 423 21.08 -20.17 -10.28
C ALA A 423 19.86 -19.27 -10.53
N LEU A 424 18.70 -19.56 -9.93
CA LEU A 424 17.53 -18.69 -9.98
C LEU A 424 17.81 -17.29 -9.41
N CYS A 425 18.51 -17.20 -8.27
CA CYS A 425 18.91 -15.91 -7.70
C CYS A 425 19.82 -15.13 -8.66
N THR A 426 20.75 -15.83 -9.30
CA THR A 426 21.68 -15.24 -10.28
C THR A 426 20.93 -14.74 -11.50
N PHE A 427 19.98 -15.51 -12.02
CA PHE A 427 19.11 -15.08 -13.13
C PHE A 427 18.28 -13.86 -12.72
N ALA A 428 17.67 -13.85 -11.54
CA ALA A 428 16.92 -12.70 -11.04
C ALA A 428 17.80 -11.43 -10.94
N LEU A 429 19.04 -11.55 -10.44
CA LEU A 429 20.00 -10.45 -10.38
C LEU A 429 20.36 -9.88 -11.77
N GLN A 430 20.41 -10.74 -12.80
CA GLN A 430 20.73 -10.32 -14.17
C GLN A 430 19.62 -9.49 -14.84
N HIS A 431 18.38 -9.56 -14.34
CA HIS A 431 17.27 -8.73 -14.85
C HIS A 431 17.37 -7.26 -14.42
N PHE A 432 18.14 -6.97 -13.37
CA PHE A 432 18.42 -5.59 -12.97
C PHE A 432 19.47 -4.99 -13.91
N HIS A 433 19.12 -3.86 -14.53
CA HIS A 433 19.98 -3.19 -15.50
C HIS A 433 21.14 -2.47 -14.82
N THR A 434 20.96 -2.02 -13.57
CA THR A 434 22.01 -1.39 -12.76
C THR A 434 22.62 -2.34 -11.74
N LYS A 435 23.86 -2.06 -11.34
CA LYS A 435 24.58 -2.74 -10.25
C LYS A 435 24.34 -2.05 -8.91
N ILE A 436 24.78 -2.69 -7.82
CA ILE A 436 24.59 -2.16 -6.46
C ILE A 436 25.36 -0.85 -6.27
N MET A 437 26.63 -0.82 -6.69
CA MET A 437 27.47 0.38 -6.57
C MET A 437 26.89 1.60 -7.31
N GLU A 438 26.22 1.37 -8.45
CA GLU A 438 25.55 2.41 -9.21
C GLU A 438 24.33 2.95 -8.47
N ASP A 439 23.53 2.07 -7.86
CA ASP A 439 22.37 2.49 -7.06
C ASP A 439 22.78 3.23 -5.80
N GLU A 440 23.80 2.75 -5.09
CA GLU A 440 24.36 3.45 -3.94
C GLU A 440 24.91 4.83 -4.32
N ALA A 441 25.54 4.96 -5.50
CA ALA A 441 26.02 6.24 -6.00
C ALA A 441 24.86 7.20 -6.30
N ILE A 442 23.76 6.70 -6.87
CA ILE A 442 22.55 7.52 -7.10
C ILE A 442 21.97 7.99 -5.77
N LEU A 443 21.81 7.11 -4.78
CA LEU A 443 21.24 7.48 -3.47
C LEU A 443 22.11 8.48 -2.71
N LYS A 444 23.44 8.39 -2.83
CA LYS A 444 24.37 9.40 -2.27
C LYS A 444 24.26 10.77 -2.93
N GLY A 445 23.69 10.84 -4.13
CA GLY A 445 23.51 12.08 -4.89
C GLY A 445 22.26 12.88 -4.51
N GLU A 446 21.56 12.52 -3.44
CA GLU A 446 20.30 13.16 -2.98
C GLU A 446 19.28 13.35 -4.12
N PRO A 447 18.87 12.24 -4.76
CA PRO A 447 17.95 12.31 -5.88
C PRO A 447 16.55 12.75 -5.42
N PRO A 448 15.65 13.16 -6.34
CA PRO A 448 14.25 13.42 -6.00
C PRO A 448 13.61 12.23 -5.29
N LEU A 449 12.67 12.48 -4.37
CA LEU A 449 12.06 11.46 -3.51
C LEU A 449 11.53 10.21 -4.26
N THR A 450 10.87 10.39 -5.41
CA THR A 450 10.34 9.26 -6.20
C THR A 450 11.45 8.43 -6.83
N THR A 451 12.52 9.09 -7.30
CA THR A 451 13.74 8.42 -7.77
C THR A 451 14.44 7.69 -6.62
N GLU A 452 14.55 8.32 -5.45
CA GLU A 452 15.12 7.71 -4.25
C GLU A 452 14.39 6.42 -3.89
N LEU A 453 13.06 6.47 -3.77
CA LEU A 453 12.22 5.30 -3.46
C LEU A 453 12.37 4.20 -4.50
N ALA A 454 12.37 4.54 -5.79
CA ALA A 454 12.52 3.55 -6.86
C ALA A 454 13.90 2.86 -6.82
N VAL A 455 14.97 3.62 -6.59
CA VAL A 455 16.35 3.12 -6.52
C VAL A 455 16.57 2.32 -5.24
N GLN A 456 16.09 2.81 -4.10
CA GLN A 456 16.15 2.12 -2.81
C GLN A 456 15.42 0.77 -2.90
N PHE A 457 14.23 0.73 -3.52
CA PHE A 457 13.48 -0.50 -3.74
C PHE A 457 14.30 -1.55 -4.48
N ARG A 458 14.81 -1.23 -5.68
CA ARG A 458 15.60 -2.20 -6.46
C ARG A 458 16.92 -2.59 -5.79
N LEU A 459 17.52 -1.66 -5.03
CA LEU A 459 18.72 -1.94 -4.25
C LEU A 459 18.42 -2.99 -3.17
N GLN A 460 17.32 -2.84 -2.40
CA GLN A 460 16.92 -3.82 -1.40
C GLN A 460 16.68 -5.21 -2.02
N LYS A 461 16.03 -5.28 -3.20
CA LYS A 461 15.86 -6.56 -3.92
C LYS A 461 17.20 -7.22 -4.30
N LYS A 462 18.17 -6.44 -4.78
CA LYS A 462 19.50 -6.95 -5.12
C LYS A 462 20.27 -7.44 -3.89
N LEU A 463 20.23 -6.68 -2.80
CA LEU A 463 20.87 -7.06 -1.53
C LEU A 463 20.26 -8.33 -0.95
N LEU A 464 18.94 -8.46 -0.99
CA LEU A 464 18.23 -9.69 -0.58
C LEU A 464 18.71 -10.91 -1.37
N LEU A 465 18.78 -10.82 -2.69
CA LEU A 465 19.25 -11.93 -3.53
C LEU A 465 20.70 -12.31 -3.22
N LEU A 466 21.57 -11.34 -2.95
CA LEU A 466 22.95 -11.61 -2.55
C LEU A 466 23.05 -12.29 -1.18
N ASP A 467 22.24 -11.86 -0.19
CA ASP A 467 22.22 -12.50 1.13
C ASP A 467 21.76 -13.96 1.02
N VAL A 468 20.71 -14.23 0.25
CA VAL A 468 20.27 -15.61 -0.03
C VAL A 468 21.38 -16.41 -0.71
N ILE A 469 22.05 -15.85 -1.71
CA ILE A 469 23.18 -16.53 -2.38
C ILE A 469 24.27 -16.91 -1.37
N GLN A 470 24.64 -16.00 -0.46
CA GLN A 470 25.64 -16.26 0.56
C GLN A 470 25.17 -17.30 1.59
N ASN A 471 23.89 -17.26 2.01
CA ASN A 471 23.31 -18.21 2.94
C ASN A 471 23.32 -19.63 2.36
N LEU A 472 22.79 -19.81 1.15
CA LEU A 472 22.70 -21.11 0.51
C LEU A 472 24.07 -21.66 0.11
N SER A 473 25.01 -20.80 -0.30
CA SER A 473 26.40 -21.20 -0.57
C SER A 473 27.09 -21.78 0.68
N ARG A 474 26.86 -21.20 1.86
CA ARG A 474 27.37 -21.75 3.13
C ARG A 474 26.76 -23.11 3.43
N ARG A 475 25.45 -23.27 3.24
CA ARG A 475 24.75 -24.56 3.43
C ARG A 475 25.28 -25.66 2.51
N ILE A 476 25.50 -25.36 1.23
CA ILE A 476 26.08 -26.32 0.27
C ILE A 476 27.48 -26.77 0.69
N LYS A 477 28.31 -25.84 1.19
CA LYS A 477 29.65 -26.18 1.70
C LYS A 477 29.57 -27.11 2.92
N MET A 478 28.62 -26.90 3.83
CA MET A 478 28.42 -27.79 4.97
C MET A 478 28.00 -29.20 4.53
N LEU A 479 27.07 -29.30 3.57
CA LEU A 479 26.64 -30.60 3.01
C LEU A 479 27.79 -31.38 2.34
N ALA A 480 28.76 -30.67 1.76
CA ALA A 480 29.94 -31.30 1.16
C ALA A 480 30.91 -31.84 2.22
N LEU A 481 31.05 -31.17 3.37
CA LEU A 481 31.89 -31.63 4.48
C LEU A 481 31.31 -32.89 5.13
N ASP A 482 30.00 -32.97 5.28
CA ASP A 482 29.33 -34.16 5.83
C ASP A 482 29.53 -35.41 4.97
N LYS A 483 29.68 -35.27 3.65
CA LYS A 483 30.01 -36.39 2.75
C LYS A 483 31.41 -36.94 2.99
N SER A 484 32.32 -36.17 3.59
CA SER A 484 33.70 -36.60 3.84
C SER A 484 33.90 -37.25 5.21
N THR A 485 32.91 -37.15 6.10
CA THR A 485 32.94 -37.74 7.45
C THR A 485 32.14 -39.04 7.59
N VAL A 486 31.49 -39.50 6.51
CA VAL A 486 30.82 -40.81 6.40
C VAL A 486 31.64 -41.67 5.45
#